data_AF-A0A1Y5HCX7-F1
#
_entry.id   AF-A0A1Y5HCX7-F1
#
_cell.length_a   1.000
_cell.length_b   1.000
_cell.length_c   1.000
_cell.angle_alpha   90.00
_cell.angle_beta   90.00
_cell.angle_gamma   90.00
#
_symmetry.space_group_name_H-M   'P 1'
#
loop_
_entity.id
_entity.type
_entity.pdbx_description
1 polymer ?
#
loop_
_entity_poly.entity_id
_entity_poly.type
_entity_poly.pdbx_seq_one_letter_code
_entity_poly.pdbx_strand_id
1 'polypeptide(L)'
;MGGKTISSEVKFKDTLRNTELVFKYTETKSSNAGGGPRGISIYLKGAQNKKEYGITPNPHDNKAYNKGQDAFYKALGTALATHYLQNGDKFPAKLTEKWKGTDYKMK
;
A
#
# COMPACT_ATOMS: atom_id res chain seq x y z
N MET A 1 24.27 5.99 -0.32
CA MET A 1 23.13 6.64 0.38
C MET A 1 21.90 5.79 0.17
N GLY A 2 21.48 5.03 1.18
CA GLY A 2 20.29 4.17 1.09
C GLY A 2 19.03 5.02 1.09
N GLY A 3 18.26 5.00 0.00
CA GLY A 3 16.98 5.73 -0.07
C GLY A 3 16.01 5.22 1.00
N LYS A 4 15.36 6.13 1.72
CA LYS A 4 14.34 5.84 2.74
C LYS A 4 13.34 4.82 2.17
N THR A 5 13.12 3.72 2.89
CA THR A 5 12.03 2.79 2.61
C THR A 5 10.84 3.22 3.45
N ILE A 6 9.67 3.36 2.82
CA ILE A 6 8.47 3.82 3.51
C ILE A 6 7.85 2.64 4.25
N SER A 7 7.68 2.75 5.56
CA SER A 7 6.96 1.78 6.40
C SER A 7 6.11 2.52 7.41
N SER A 8 4.82 2.18 7.49
CA SER A 8 3.86 2.86 8.34
C SER A 8 2.64 1.96 8.59
N GLU A 9 1.64 2.49 9.30
CA GLU A 9 0.40 1.80 9.62
C GLU A 9 -0.83 2.68 9.36
N VAL A 10 -1.95 2.02 9.06
CA VAL A 10 -3.28 2.62 9.02
C VAL A 10 -4.18 1.86 9.99
N LYS A 11 -5.03 2.59 10.70
CA LYS A 11 -5.89 2.06 11.75
C LYS A 11 -7.34 2.24 11.33
N PHE A 12 -8.13 1.19 11.49
CA PHE A 12 -9.54 1.19 11.20
C PHE A 12 -10.31 0.70 12.41
N LYS A 13 -11.42 1.37 12.73
CA LYS A 13 -12.36 0.87 13.71
C LYS A 13 -13.26 -0.16 13.02
N ASP A 14 -13.16 -1.42 13.42
CA ASP A 14 -14.13 -2.44 13.07
C ASP A 14 -15.30 -2.32 14.04
N THR A 15 -16.38 -1.70 13.56
CA THR A 15 -17.59 -1.48 14.36
C THR A 15 -18.35 -2.77 14.63
N LEU A 16 -18.22 -3.79 13.78
CA LEU A 16 -18.90 -5.08 13.96
C LEU A 16 -18.27 -5.88 15.12
N ARG A 17 -16.94 -5.82 15.23
CA ARG A 17 -16.18 -6.53 16.27
C ARG A 17 -15.84 -5.65 17.48
N ASN A 18 -16.24 -4.39 17.45
CA ASN A 18 -15.89 -3.35 18.43
C ASN A 18 -14.37 -3.33 18.75
N THR A 19 -13.54 -3.45 17.72
CA THR A 19 -12.07 -3.52 17.86
C THR A 19 -11.37 -2.59 16.87
N GLU A 20 -10.13 -2.24 17.16
CA GLU A 20 -9.26 -1.52 16.24
C GLU A 20 -8.41 -2.52 15.45
N LEU A 21 -8.54 -2.50 14.13
CA LEU A 21 -7.70 -3.27 13.23
C LEU A 21 -6.57 -2.37 12.72
N VAL A 22 -5.34 -2.82 12.92
CA VAL A 22 -4.12 -2.09 12.52
C VAL A 22 -3.50 -2.79 11.32
N PHE A 23 -3.44 -2.11 10.18
CA PHE A 23 -2.80 -2.62 8.98
C PHE A 23 -1.44 -1.96 8.81
N LYS A 24 -0.39 -2.77 8.74
CA LYS A 24 0.97 -2.30 8.46
C LYS A 24 1.25 -2.43 6.98
N TYR A 25 1.89 -1.41 6.42
CA TYR A 25 2.32 -1.43 5.03
C TYR A 25 3.76 -0.94 4.88
N THR A 26 4.45 -1.47 3.88
CA THR A 26 5.83 -1.14 3.56
C THR A 26 6.02 -1.09 2.05
N GLU A 27 6.74 -0.09 1.55
CA GLU A 27 7.24 -0.05 0.18
C GLU A 27 8.14 -1.26 -0.10
N THR A 28 7.89 -1.95 -1.21
CA THR A 28 8.80 -2.97 -1.73
C THR A 28 9.50 -2.46 -2.99
N LYS A 29 10.78 -2.78 -3.13
CA LYS A 29 11.63 -2.39 -4.26
C LYS A 29 12.09 -3.67 -4.95
N SER A 30 11.79 -3.83 -6.24
CA SER A 30 12.27 -5.02 -6.99
C SER A 30 13.70 -4.86 -7.50
N SER A 31 14.26 -3.65 -7.45
CA SER A 31 15.67 -3.41 -7.72
C SER A 31 16.24 -2.33 -6.79
N ASN A 32 17.54 -2.43 -6.50
CA ASN A 32 18.29 -1.44 -5.73
C ASN A 32 18.60 -0.16 -6.53
N ALA A 33 18.18 -0.09 -7.80
CA ALA A 33 18.33 1.09 -8.63
C ALA A 33 17.25 2.13 -8.30
N GLY A 34 17.64 3.40 -8.18
CA GLY A 34 16.80 4.49 -7.66
C GLY A 34 15.42 4.63 -8.32
N GLY A 35 15.29 4.38 -9.63
CA GLY A 35 14.01 4.46 -10.37
C GLY A 35 13.34 3.12 -10.66
N GLY A 36 13.79 2.02 -10.05
CA GLY A 36 13.27 0.68 -10.33
C GLY A 36 11.79 0.51 -9.99
N PRO A 37 11.17 -0.61 -10.42
CA PRO A 37 9.78 -0.88 -10.12
C PRO A 37 9.52 -0.88 -8.60
N ARG A 38 8.32 -0.40 -8.26
CA ARG A 38 7.86 -0.25 -6.88
C ARG A 38 6.68 -1.16 -6.61
N GLY A 39 6.57 -1.56 -5.36
CA GLY A 39 5.47 -2.34 -4.83
C GLY A 39 5.10 -1.90 -3.43
N ILE A 40 4.09 -2.57 -2.88
CA ILE A 40 3.62 -2.40 -1.51
C ILE A 40 3.38 -3.78 -0.91
N SER A 41 3.92 -4.01 0.28
CA SER A 41 3.56 -5.12 1.15
C SER A 41 2.59 -4.61 2.20
N ILE A 42 1.50 -5.33 2.47
CA ILE A 42 0.50 -4.99 3.50
C ILE A 42 0.10 -6.24 4.29
N TYR A 43 -0.16 -6.07 5.58
CA TYR A 43 -0.65 -7.12 6.45
C TYR A 43 -1.41 -6.56 7.66
N LEU A 44 -2.36 -7.35 8.17
CA LEU A 44 -2.99 -7.06 9.45
C LEU A 44 -2.01 -7.34 10.59
N LYS A 45 -1.86 -6.42 11.54
CA LYS A 45 -0.99 -6.58 12.70
C LYS A 45 -1.44 -7.80 13.50
N GLY A 46 -0.52 -8.72 13.77
CA GLY A 46 -0.80 -10.00 14.43
C GLY A 46 -1.13 -11.14 13.46
N ALA A 47 -1.38 -10.86 12.18
CA ALA A 47 -1.49 -11.88 11.15
C ALA A 47 -0.08 -12.29 10.65
N GLN A 48 0.08 -13.57 10.32
CA GLN A 48 1.33 -14.12 9.77
C GLN A 48 1.48 -13.82 8.27
N ASN A 49 0.35 -13.67 7.55
CA ASN A 49 0.36 -13.57 6.10
C ASN A 49 0.46 -12.12 5.64
N LYS A 50 1.52 -11.84 4.88
CA LYS A 50 1.69 -10.59 4.13
C LYS A 50 1.16 -10.75 2.72
N LYS A 51 0.56 -9.68 2.20
CA LYS A 51 0.19 -9.57 0.80
C LYS A 51 1.08 -8.55 0.13
N GLU A 52 1.68 -8.95 -0.99
CA GLU A 52 2.57 -8.10 -1.77
C GLU A 52 1.95 -7.80 -3.12
N TYR A 53 2.16 -6.57 -3.59
CA TYR A 53 1.68 -6.08 -4.88
C TYR A 53 2.80 -5.35 -5.60
N GLY A 54 2.93 -5.61 -6.90
CA GLY A 54 3.59 -4.70 -7.81
C GLY A 54 2.68 -3.53 -8.15
N ILE A 55 3.25 -2.33 -8.31
CA ILE A 55 2.52 -1.11 -8.67
C ILE A 55 2.82 -0.78 -10.13
N THR A 56 1.77 -0.56 -10.93
CA THR A 56 1.88 -0.16 -12.34
C THR A 56 0.89 0.96 -12.67
N PRO A 57 1.29 2.05 -13.36
CA PRO A 57 2.65 2.35 -13.86
C PRO A 57 3.64 2.56 -12.72
N ASN A 58 4.94 2.61 -13.03
CA ASN A 58 5.96 2.85 -12.02
C ASN A 58 5.74 4.24 -11.40
N PRO A 59 5.51 4.35 -10.08
CA PRO A 59 5.17 5.63 -9.47
C PRO A 59 6.29 6.68 -9.59
N HIS A 60 7.54 6.27 -9.81
CA HIS A 60 8.64 7.21 -10.10
C HIS A 60 8.44 8.06 -11.35
N ASP A 61 7.64 7.57 -12.32
CA ASP A 61 7.32 8.31 -13.54
C ASP A 61 6.38 9.51 -13.24
N ASN A 62 5.73 9.52 -12.07
CA ASN A 62 4.87 10.60 -11.63
C ASN A 62 5.64 11.61 -10.73
N LYS A 63 5.75 12.86 -11.18
CA LYS A 63 6.39 13.94 -10.42
C LYS A 63 5.74 14.20 -9.06
N ALA A 64 4.43 13.99 -8.93
CA ALA A 64 3.71 14.15 -7.67
C ALA A 64 4.16 13.09 -6.64
N TYR A 65 4.38 11.85 -7.07
CA TYR A 65 4.87 10.78 -6.21
C TYR A 65 6.25 11.12 -5.66
N ASN A 66 7.16 11.61 -6.51
CA ASN A 66 8.53 11.94 -6.09
C ASN A 66 8.60 12.97 -4.95
N LYS A 67 7.57 13.82 -4.80
CA LYS A 67 7.43 14.79 -3.69
C LYS A 67 6.47 14.34 -2.57
N GLY A 68 5.75 13.23 -2.77
CA GLY A 68 4.62 12.82 -1.94
C GLY A 68 4.57 11.31 -1.68
N GLN A 69 5.73 10.65 -1.64
CA GLN A 69 5.82 9.19 -1.53
C GLN A 69 5.09 8.66 -0.28
N ASP A 70 5.28 9.29 0.88
CA ASP A 70 4.61 8.90 2.13
C ASP A 70 3.07 8.97 1.99
N ALA A 71 2.55 10.04 1.37
CA ALA A 71 1.11 10.21 1.13
C ALA A 71 0.57 9.22 0.08
N PHE A 72 1.38 8.86 -0.91
CA PHE A 72 1.05 7.85 -1.90
C PHE A 72 0.87 6.47 -1.25
N TYR A 73 1.87 5.99 -0.50
CA TYR A 73 1.77 4.68 0.15
C TYR A 73 0.69 4.64 1.23
N LYS A 74 0.46 5.75 1.93
CA LYS A 74 -0.68 5.86 2.85
C LYS A 74 -2.01 5.70 2.12
N ALA A 75 -2.18 6.32 0.95
CA ALA A 75 -3.40 6.18 0.16
C ALA A 75 -3.61 4.73 -0.30
N LEU A 76 -2.57 4.10 -0.86
CA LEU A 76 -2.64 2.70 -1.28
C LEU A 76 -2.93 1.75 -0.10
N GLY A 77 -2.23 1.92 1.02
CA GLY A 77 -2.44 1.12 2.23
C GLY A 77 -3.85 1.27 2.80
N THR A 78 -4.40 2.50 2.76
CA THR A 78 -5.78 2.79 3.16
C THR A 78 -6.78 2.09 2.24
N ALA A 79 -6.57 2.14 0.92
CA ALA A 79 -7.46 1.52 -0.06
C ALA A 79 -7.47 -0.01 0.07
N LEU A 80 -6.30 -0.65 0.22
CA LEU A 80 -6.17 -2.09 0.43
C LEU A 80 -6.81 -2.55 1.75
N ALA A 81 -6.59 -1.81 2.84
CA ALA A 81 -7.22 -2.09 4.14
C ALA A 81 -8.74 -1.91 4.09
N THR A 82 -9.23 -0.86 3.42
CA THR A 82 -10.68 -0.64 3.23
C THR A 82 -11.30 -1.79 2.46
N HIS A 83 -10.67 -2.22 1.37
CA HIS A 83 -11.14 -3.38 0.61
C HIS A 83 -11.15 -4.65 1.47
N TYR A 84 -10.11 -4.89 2.29
CA TYR A 84 -10.04 -6.03 3.20
C TYR A 84 -11.25 -6.07 4.14
N LEU A 85 -11.60 -4.94 4.75
CA LEU A 85 -12.72 -4.82 5.68
C LEU A 85 -14.08 -5.01 4.98
N GLN A 86 -14.21 -4.53 3.75
CA GLN A 86 -15.46 -4.62 2.98
C GLN A 86 -15.70 -5.99 2.35
N ASN A 87 -14.68 -6.83 2.20
CA ASN A 87 -14.73 -8.06 1.41
C ASN A 87 -14.35 -9.32 2.22
N GLY A 88 -14.80 -9.38 3.48
CA GLY A 88 -14.68 -10.58 4.31
C GLY A 88 -13.25 -10.91 4.71
N ASP A 89 -12.49 -9.90 5.14
CA ASP A 89 -11.15 -10.02 5.71
C ASP A 89 -10.13 -10.64 4.74
N LYS A 90 -10.25 -10.31 3.46
CA LYS A 90 -9.36 -10.77 2.40
C LYS A 90 -8.82 -9.60 1.61
N PHE A 91 -7.50 -9.56 1.48
CA PHE A 91 -6.86 -8.61 0.57
C PHE A 91 -7.24 -8.95 -0.88
N PRO A 92 -7.49 -7.93 -1.72
CA PRO A 92 -7.86 -8.16 -3.11
C PRO A 92 -6.74 -8.85 -3.88
N ALA A 93 -7.09 -9.65 -4.89
CA ALA A 93 -6.07 -10.14 -5.83
C ALA A 93 -5.46 -8.99 -6.65
N LYS A 94 -6.29 -8.00 -7.00
CA LYS A 94 -5.91 -6.79 -7.75
C LYS A 94 -6.73 -5.62 -7.26
N LEU A 95 -6.14 -4.43 -7.21
CA LEU A 95 -6.84 -3.19 -6.88
C LEU A 95 -6.36 -2.07 -7.82
N THR A 96 -7.24 -1.16 -8.20
CA THR A 96 -6.86 0.08 -8.90
C THR A 96 -7.21 1.26 -8.01
N GLU A 97 -6.24 2.12 -7.70
CA GLU A 97 -6.42 3.30 -6.88
C GLU A 97 -5.98 4.54 -7.65
N LYS A 98 -6.84 5.56 -7.70
CA LYS A 98 -6.53 6.83 -8.35
C LYS A 98 -5.80 7.75 -7.39
N TRP A 99 -4.55 8.07 -7.68
CA TRP A 99 -3.77 9.01 -6.88
C TRP A 99 -3.21 10.14 -7.72
N LYS A 100 -3.54 11.39 -7.35
CA LYS A 100 -3.11 12.64 -8.02
C LYS A 100 -3.25 12.57 -9.55
N GLY A 101 -4.38 12.06 -10.03
CA GLY A 101 -4.72 12.00 -11.45
C GLY A 101 -4.15 10.78 -12.21
N THR A 102 -3.47 9.86 -11.55
CA THR A 102 -2.97 8.61 -12.16
C THR A 102 -3.62 7.39 -11.52
N ASP A 103 -4.07 6.46 -12.33
CA ASP A 103 -4.61 5.18 -11.88
C ASP A 103 -3.48 4.18 -11.68
N TYR A 104 -3.27 3.75 -10.43
CA TYR A 104 -2.26 2.78 -10.05
C TYR A 104 -2.88 1.41 -9.82
N LYS A 105 -2.40 0.42 -10.56
CA LYS A 105 -2.80 -0.97 -10.46
C LYS A 105 -1.84 -1.69 -9.50
N MET A 106 -2.42 -2.29 -8.47
CA MET A 106 -1.78 -3.21 -7.54
C MET A 106 -2.11 -4.63 -7.98
N LYS A 107 -1.11 -5.44 -8.34
CA LYS A 107 -1.30 -6.82 -8.80
C LYS A 107 -0.11 -7.72 -8.44
#